data_AF-A0A3D0UU28-F1
#
_entry.id   AF-A0A3D0UU28-F1
#
_cell.length_a   1.000
_cell.length_b   1.000
_cell.length_c   1.000
_cell.angle_alpha   90.00
_cell.angle_beta   90.00
_cell.angle_gamma   90.00
#
_symmetry.space_group_name_H-M   'P 1'
#
loop_
_entity.id
_entity.type
_entity.pdbx_description
1 polymer ?
#
loop_
_entity_poly.entity_id
_entity_poly.type
_entity_poly.pdbx_seq_one_letter_code
_entity_poly.pdbx_strand_id
1 'polypeptide(L)'
;MSATPIPRSMALAFFGEFDVSIIDELPSGRKPITTKIISETEYQKLKPRILTKINQGQKIFIVTPLIEESEKMEEVKAATEEYMDAQLLYPEIK
;
A
#
# COMPACT_ATOMS: atom_id res chain seq x y z
N MET A 1 8.66 -21.05 -3.24
CA MET A 1 9.11 -19.68 -3.60
C MET A 1 8.24 -18.70 -2.83
N SER A 2 8.84 -17.82 -2.01
CA SER A 2 8.12 -16.77 -1.25
C SER A 2 8.61 -15.40 -1.70
N ALA A 3 7.70 -14.43 -1.85
CA ALA A 3 8.05 -13.05 -2.19
C ALA A 3 8.41 -12.21 -0.96
N THR A 4 8.01 -12.64 0.23
CA THR A 4 8.38 -12.01 1.50
C THR A 4 9.51 -12.82 2.15
N PRO A 5 10.68 -12.19 2.39
CA PRO A 5 11.74 -12.84 3.15
C PRO A 5 11.26 -13.07 4.59
N ILE A 6 11.04 -14.33 4.96
CA ILE A 6 10.77 -14.70 6.36
C ILE A 6 12.09 -14.54 7.15
N PRO A 7 12.05 -14.03 8.40
CA PRO A 7 13.25 -13.95 9.23
C PRO A 7 13.97 -15.31 9.33
N ARG A 8 15.29 -15.31 9.13
CA ARG A 8 16.09 -16.54 9.01
C ARG A 8 15.91 -17.50 10.21
N SER A 9 15.80 -16.99 11.43
CA SER A 9 15.57 -17.79 12.63
C SER A 9 14.19 -18.46 12.64
N MET A 10 13.15 -17.76 12.18
CA MET A 10 11.81 -18.32 12.01
C MET A 10 11.81 -19.39 10.91
N ALA A 11 12.53 -19.16 9.81
CA ALA A 11 12.67 -20.15 8.75
C ALA A 11 13.32 -21.45 9.26
N LEU A 12 14.40 -21.38 10.04
CA LEU A 12 15.05 -22.55 10.63
C LEU A 12 14.14 -23.29 11.62
N ALA A 13 13.34 -22.59 12.41
CA ALA A 13 12.45 -23.21 13.38
C ALA A 13 11.25 -23.94 12.74
N PHE A 14 10.67 -23.38 11.68
CA PHE A 14 9.48 -23.94 11.02
C PHE A 14 9.80 -24.88 9.86
N PHE A 15 10.89 -24.61 9.15
CA PHE A 15 11.30 -25.35 7.95
C PHE A 15 12.51 -26.25 8.22
N GLY A 16 13.11 -26.21 9.42
CA GLY A 16 14.09 -27.21 9.88
C GLY A 16 15.27 -27.40 8.94
N GLU A 17 15.20 -28.46 8.12
CA GLU A 17 16.24 -28.97 7.24
C GLU A 17 16.06 -28.60 5.75
N PHE A 18 15.07 -27.78 5.38
CA PHE A 18 14.88 -27.41 3.97
C PHE A 18 16.05 -26.53 3.47
N ASP A 19 16.68 -26.94 2.37
CA ASP A 19 17.63 -26.11 1.64
C ASP A 19 16.94 -24.84 1.11
N VAL A 20 17.32 -23.68 1.67
CA VAL A 20 16.74 -22.39 1.30
C VAL A 20 17.54 -21.78 0.15
N SER A 21 16.94 -21.73 -1.04
CA SER A 21 17.45 -20.94 -2.15
C SER A 21 16.87 -19.52 -2.10
N ILE A 22 17.74 -18.50 -2.10
CA ILE A 22 17.36 -17.08 -2.06
C ILE A 22 17.65 -16.47 -3.44
N ILE A 23 16.68 -15.73 -3.99
CA ILE A 23 16.86 -14.87 -5.15
C ILE A 23 16.69 -13.43 -4.64
N ASP A 24 17.80 -12.70 -4.51
CA ASP A 24 17.86 -11.34 -3.97
C ASP A 24 18.06 -10.27 -5.05
N GLU A 25 18.25 -10.70 -6.30
CA GLU A 25 18.40 -9.79 -7.43
C GLU A 25 17.07 -9.25 -7.93
N LEU A 26 17.08 -7.97 -8.30
CA LEU A 26 15.94 -7.30 -8.91
C LEU A 26 16.00 -7.45 -10.44
N PRO A 27 14.85 -7.57 -11.13
CA PRO A 27 14.83 -7.56 -12.60
C PRO A 27 15.51 -6.32 -13.18
N SER A 28 16.21 -6.49 -14.29
CA SER A 28 16.86 -5.39 -15.01
C SER A 28 15.86 -4.29 -15.34
N GLY A 29 16.20 -3.03 -15.05
CA GLY A 29 15.34 -1.88 -15.33
C GLY A 29 14.28 -1.58 -14.26
N ARG A 30 14.28 -2.29 -13.12
CA ARG A 30 13.41 -1.94 -11.98
C ARG A 30 13.77 -0.56 -11.44
N LYS A 31 12.82 0.38 -11.54
CA LYS A 31 12.98 1.74 -10.99
C LYS A 31 12.71 1.74 -9.48
N PRO A 32 13.49 2.48 -8.67
CA PRO A 32 13.23 2.61 -7.24
C PRO A 32 11.90 3.32 -7.00
N ILE A 33 11.18 2.91 -5.96
CA ILE A 33 9.92 3.52 -5.55
C ILE A 33 10.23 4.75 -4.69
N THR A 34 9.61 5.88 -4.99
CA THR A 34 9.66 7.05 -4.11
C THR A 34 8.63 6.91 -3.00
N THR A 35 9.08 6.66 -1.78
CA THR A 35 8.22 6.55 -0.59
C THR A 35 8.26 7.87 0.18
N LYS A 36 7.09 8.35 0.65
CA LYS A 36 6.97 9.55 1.47
C LYS A 36 5.96 9.32 2.60
N ILE A 37 6.25 9.89 3.76
CA ILE A 37 5.30 10.05 4.85
C ILE A 37 4.65 11.42 4.66
N ILE A 38 3.33 11.47 4.70
CA ILE A 38 2.55 12.69 4.48
C ILE A 38 1.56 12.86 5.62
N SER A 39 1.33 14.09 6.05
CA SER A 39 0.24 14.38 7.00
C SER A 39 -1.11 14.43 6.29
N GLU A 40 -2.19 14.28 7.05
CA GLU A 40 -3.56 14.37 6.52
C GLU A 40 -3.85 15.74 5.88
N THR A 41 -3.29 16.81 6.44
CA THR A 41 -3.42 18.17 5.87
C THR A 41 -2.69 18.33 4.53
N GLU A 42 -1.63 17.57 4.29
CA GLU A 42 -0.90 17.57 3.02
C GLU A 42 -1.53 16.64 1.99
N TYR A 43 -2.26 15.61 2.43
CA TYR A 43 -2.93 14.66 1.55
C TYR A 43 -3.86 15.36 0.55
N GLN A 44 -4.66 16.32 1.01
CA GLN A 44 -5.54 17.10 0.13
C GLN A 44 -4.76 17.87 -0.95
N LYS A 45 -3.54 18.33 -0.64
CA LYS A 45 -2.67 19.05 -1.59
C LYS A 45 -2.09 18.12 -2.67
N LEU A 46 -2.16 16.80 -2.49
CA LEU A 46 -1.70 15.83 -3.48
C LEU A 46 -2.71 15.54 -4.58
N LYS A 47 -3.98 15.98 -4.43
CA LYS A 47 -5.04 15.75 -5.42
C LYS A 47 -4.59 16.05 -6.87
N PRO A 48 -3.96 17.21 -7.20
CA PRO A 48 -3.54 17.49 -8.57
C PRO A 48 -2.50 16.49 -9.10
N ARG A 49 -1.57 16.05 -8.25
CA ARG A 49 -0.55 15.07 -8.60
C ARG A 49 -1.15 13.69 -8.86
N ILE A 50 -2.11 13.30 -8.03
CA ILE A 50 -2.88 12.06 -8.16
C ILE A 50 -3.66 12.05 -9.47
N LEU A 51 -4.45 13.09 -9.74
CA LEU A 51 -5.21 13.22 -10.99
C LEU A 51 -4.32 13.20 -12.22
N THR A 52 -3.17 13.89 -12.19
CA THR A 52 -2.19 13.86 -13.29
C THR A 52 -1.74 12.43 -13.59
N LYS A 53 -1.53 11.61 -12.55
CA LYS A 53 -1.09 10.21 -12.71
C LYS A 53 -2.20 9.32 -13.27
N ILE A 54 -3.43 9.51 -12.81
CA ILE A 54 -4.60 8.79 -13.34
C ILE A 54 -4.85 9.14 -14.81
N ASN A 55 -4.75 10.41 -15.18
CA ASN A 55 -4.89 10.87 -16.56
C ASN A 55 -3.78 10.33 -17.49
N GLN A 56 -2.64 9.90 -16.93
CA GLN A 56 -1.58 9.18 -17.65
C GLN A 56 -1.87 7.67 -17.80
N GLY A 57 -3.07 7.21 -17.42
CA GLY A 57 -3.48 5.81 -17.45
C GLY A 57 -2.93 4.99 -16.27
N GLN A 58 -2.39 5.64 -15.23
CA GLN A 58 -1.91 4.93 -14.05
C GLN A 58 -3.03 4.64 -13.06
N LYS A 59 -2.89 3.56 -12.28
CA LYS A 59 -3.82 3.17 -11.24
C LYS A 59 -3.27 3.53 -9.87
N ILE A 60 -4.18 3.75 -8.91
CA ILE A 60 -3.85 4.07 -7.52
C ILE A 60 -4.54 3.04 -6.62
N PHE A 61 -3.83 2.66 -5.57
CA PHE A 61 -4.37 1.82 -4.50
C PHE A 61 -4.49 2.66 -3.23
N ILE A 62 -5.64 2.55 -2.57
CA ILE A 62 -5.89 3.06 -1.22
C ILE A 62 -6.10 1.84 -0.35
N VAL A 63 -5.39 1.76 0.78
CA VAL A 63 -5.42 0.61 1.68
C VAL A 63 -5.82 1.11 3.06
N THR A 64 -6.94 0.60 3.56
CA THR A 64 -7.41 0.82 4.94
C THR A 64 -7.34 -0.52 5.70
N PRO A 65 -7.12 -0.48 7.02
CA PRO A 65 -6.99 -1.69 7.83
C PRO A 65 -8.36 -2.26 8.27
N LEU A 66 -9.43 -1.48 8.20
CA LEU A 66 -10.78 -1.85 8.62
C LEU A 66 -11.76 -1.78 7.44
N ILE A 67 -12.73 -2.69 7.44
CA ILE A 67 -13.83 -2.68 6.46
C ILE A 67 -14.92 -1.72 6.93
N GLU A 68 -15.39 -1.91 8.17
CA GLU A 68 -16.38 -1.09 8.88
C GLU A 68 -15.73 -0.43 10.10
N GLU A 69 -16.37 0.61 10.64
CA GLU A 69 -15.90 1.30 11.84
C GLU A 69 -15.78 0.36 13.04
N SER A 70 -14.81 0.62 13.92
CA SER A 70 -14.60 -0.15 15.14
C SER A 70 -14.50 0.76 16.35
N GLU A 71 -15.32 0.50 17.37
CA GLU A 71 -15.25 1.18 18.68
C GLU A 71 -13.88 1.05 19.36
N LYS A 72 -13.08 0.05 18.99
CA LYS A 72 -11.73 -0.17 19.56
C LYS A 72 -10.64 0.63 18.86
N MET A 73 -10.92 1.16 17.67
CA MET A 73 -9.95 1.84 16.80
C MET A 73 -10.63 3.05 16.15
N GLU A 74 -11.11 3.97 16.98
CA GLU A 74 -11.82 5.18 16.54
C GLU A 74 -10.94 6.11 15.67
N GLU A 75 -9.61 6.05 15.84
CA GLU A 75 -8.66 6.90 15.08
C GLU A 75 -8.37 6.39 13.66
N VAL A 76 -8.98 5.28 13.25
CA VAL A 76 -8.63 4.59 12.00
C VAL A 76 -9.82 4.54 11.05
N LYS A 77 -9.67 5.15 9.87
CA LYS A 77 -10.71 5.18 8.84
C LYS A 77 -11.05 3.79 8.31
N ALA A 78 -12.35 3.53 8.18
CA ALA A 78 -12.89 2.33 7.55
C ALA A 78 -12.88 2.44 6.01
N ALA A 79 -12.86 1.31 5.32
CA ALA A 79 -12.92 1.27 3.85
C ALA A 79 -14.20 1.91 3.30
N THR A 80 -15.33 1.73 3.98
CA THR A 80 -16.62 2.32 3.58
C THR A 80 -16.58 3.85 3.61
N GLU A 81 -16.04 4.41 4.69
CA GLU A 81 -15.88 5.85 4.89
C GLU A 81 -14.85 6.43 3.89
N GLU A 82 -13.66 5.83 3.79
CA GLU A 82 -12.61 6.29 2.88
C GLU A 82 -13.06 6.22 1.42
N TYR A 83 -13.91 5.26 1.04
CA TYR A 83 -14.50 5.21 -0.29
C TYR A 83 -15.41 6.40 -0.56
N MET A 84 -16.26 6.78 0.40
CA MET A 84 -17.13 7.95 0.27
C MET A 84 -16.31 9.25 0.19
N ASP A 85 -15.32 9.40 1.06
CA ASP A 85 -14.38 10.52 1.06
C ASP A 85 -13.64 10.64 -0.28
N ALA A 86 -13.15 9.51 -0.83
CA ALA A 86 -12.46 9.48 -2.11
C ALA A 86 -13.39 9.86 -3.27
N GLN A 87 -14.64 9.41 -3.28
CA GLN A 87 -15.63 9.81 -4.29
C GLN A 87 -15.90 11.33 -4.24
N LEU A 88 -15.97 11.91 -3.04
CA LEU A 88 -16.15 13.35 -2.86
C LEU A 88 -14.91 14.15 -3.26
N LEU A 89 -13.72 13.67 -2.93
CA LEU A 89 -12.46 14.34 -3.22
C LEU A 89 -12.10 14.28 -4.71
N TYR A 90 -12.46 13.19 -5.39
CA TYR A 90 -12.16 12.94 -6.80
C TYR A 90 -13.41 12.72 -7.67
N PRO A 91 -14.33 13.68 -7.77
CA PRO A 91 -15.56 13.53 -8.55
C PRO A 91 -15.32 13.47 -10.07
N GLU A 92 -14.10 13.81 -10.50
CA GLU A 92 -13.64 13.82 -11.89
C GLU A 92 -13.28 12.41 -12.40
N ILE A 93 -13.04 11.47 -11.49
CA ILE A 93 -12.70 10.08 -11.81
C ILE A 93 -14.01 9.29 -11.88
N LYS A 94 -14.28 8.65 -13.02
CA LYS A 94 -15.41 7.74 -13.21
C LYS A 94 -15.01 6.29 -13.01
#